data_AF-A0A2V5RMF9-F1
#
_entry.id   AF-A0A2V5RMF9-F1
#
_cell.length_a   1.000
_cell.length_b   1.000
_cell.length_c   1.000
_cell.angle_alpha   90.00
_cell.angle_beta   90.00
_cell.angle_gamma   90.00
#
_symmetry.space_group_name_H-M   'P 1'
#
loop_
_entity.id
_entity.type
_entity.pdbx_description
1 polymer ?
#
loop_
_entity_poly.entity_id
_entity_poly.type
_entity_poly.pdbx_seq_one_letter_code
_entity_poly.pdbx_strand_id
1 'polypeptide(L)'
;MDEIFASGNGTGTALRKSRHNMKRNRQILKRRTRLSLGDLILAVSSCTNSSRETVATVADLLASGRVRLDDNGRYLRARVC
;
A
#
# COMPACT_ATOMS: atom_id res chain seq x y z
N MET A 1 -9.59 -3.13 62.70
CA MET A 1 -10.30 -2.15 61.86
C MET A 1 -9.35 -0.97 61.68
N ASP A 2 -8.70 -0.69 60.57
CA ASP A 2 -8.50 -1.33 59.27
C ASP A 2 -7.20 -0.74 58.70
N GLU A 3 -6.43 -1.54 57.98
CA GLU A 3 -5.27 -1.09 57.20
C GLU A 3 -5.73 -0.22 56.02
N ILE A 4 -4.95 0.80 55.63
CA ILE A 4 -4.66 1.14 54.22
C ILE A 4 -3.31 1.90 54.19
N PHE A 5 -2.30 1.24 53.62
CA PHE A 5 -1.08 1.85 53.11
C PHE A 5 -1.31 2.34 51.66
N ALA A 6 -0.90 3.57 51.33
CA ALA A 6 -0.39 3.99 50.01
C ALA A 6 0.18 5.41 50.15
N SER A 7 1.48 5.60 50.35
CA SER A 7 2.54 5.63 49.31
C SER A 7 2.21 6.60 48.17
N GLY A 8 2.96 7.70 48.11
CA GLY A 8 2.61 8.89 47.34
C GLY A 8 2.90 8.85 45.85
N ASN A 9 2.58 9.97 45.19
CA ASN A 9 3.34 10.55 44.09
C ASN A 9 2.68 11.86 43.64
N GLY A 10 3.41 12.97 43.79
CA GLY A 10 3.02 14.26 43.21
C GLY A 10 2.96 14.14 41.70
N THR A 11 1.75 14.20 41.14
CA THR A 11 1.52 14.29 39.70
C THR A 11 1.26 15.74 39.33
N GLY A 12 2.32 16.56 39.34
CA GLY A 12 2.31 17.84 38.66
C GLY A 12 2.25 17.62 37.15
N THR A 13 1.27 18.22 36.47
CA THR A 13 1.22 18.21 35.00
C THR A 13 2.46 18.90 34.45
N ALA A 14 3.38 18.13 33.86
CA ALA A 14 4.55 18.69 33.20
C ALA A 14 4.11 19.49 31.98
N LEU A 15 4.10 20.83 32.08
CA LEU A 15 4.06 21.73 30.94
C LEU A 15 5.40 21.62 30.19
N ARG A 16 5.57 20.52 29.46
CA ARG A 16 6.75 20.29 28.63
C ARG A 16 6.63 21.18 27.40
N LYS A 17 7.11 22.42 27.53
CA LYS A 17 7.56 23.23 26.39
C LYS A 17 8.68 22.48 25.71
N SER A 18 8.35 21.58 24.81
CA SER A 18 9.35 21.10 23.87
C SER A 18 8.76 21.06 22.47
N ARG A 19 9.17 22.06 21.69
CA ARG A 19 9.07 22.08 20.24
C ARG A 19 10.00 21.00 19.67
N HIS A 20 9.68 19.74 19.92
CA HIS A 20 10.25 18.66 19.12
C HIS A 20 9.59 18.77 17.75
N ASN A 21 10.20 19.53 16.86
CA ASN A 21 9.86 19.55 15.45
C ASN A 21 10.22 18.16 14.91
N MET A 22 9.27 17.21 15.01
CA MET A 22 9.47 15.86 14.51
C MET A 22 9.76 15.96 13.02
N LYS A 23 10.98 15.59 12.61
CA LYS A 23 11.41 15.62 11.21
C LYS A 23 10.45 14.72 10.42
N ARG A 24 9.56 15.33 9.64
CA ARG A 24 8.65 14.60 8.76
C ARG A 24 9.49 13.83 7.75
N ASN A 25 9.64 12.54 7.99
CA ASN A 25 10.22 11.63 7.01
C ASN A 25 9.18 11.44 5.91
N ARG A 26 9.17 12.34 4.93
CA ARG A 26 8.34 12.23 3.74
C ARG A 26 8.96 11.10 2.94
N GLN A 27 8.60 9.86 3.25
CA GLN A 27 8.99 8.70 2.46
C GLN A 27 8.52 8.99 1.04
N ILE A 28 9.47 9.35 0.17
CA ILE A 28 9.19 9.57 -1.25
C ILE A 28 8.89 8.17 -1.78
N LEU A 29 7.63 7.74 -1.65
CA LEU A 29 7.16 6.55 -2.32
C LEU A 29 7.43 6.78 -3.80
N LYS A 30 8.40 6.04 -4.34
CA LYS A 30 8.75 6.09 -5.76
C LYS A 30 7.44 5.98 -6.53
N ARG A 31 7.10 7.01 -7.32
CA ARG A 31 5.86 6.99 -8.11
C ARG A 31 5.91 5.74 -8.97
N ARG A 32 4.98 4.82 -8.72
CA ARG A 32 4.81 3.66 -9.61
C ARG A 32 4.39 4.21 -10.97
N THR A 33 5.13 3.84 -12.01
CA THR A 33 4.78 4.21 -13.38
C THR A 33 3.37 3.72 -13.67
N ARG A 34 2.48 4.63 -14.06
CA ARG A 34 1.12 4.30 -14.48
C ARG A 34 1.19 4.01 -15.98
N LEU A 35 0.99 2.76 -16.35
CA LEU A 35 0.89 2.31 -17.73
C LEU A 35 -0.57 1.97 -18.01
N SER A 36 -0.98 2.09 -19.27
CA SER A 36 -2.31 1.65 -19.67
C SER A 36 -2.38 0.12 -19.69
N LEU A 37 -3.60 -0.43 -19.63
CA LEU A 37 -3.80 -1.87 -19.84
C LEU A 37 -3.32 -2.29 -21.24
N GLY A 38 -3.47 -1.42 -22.23
CA GLY A 38 -2.97 -1.65 -23.59
C GLY A 38 -1.46 -1.85 -23.63
N ASP A 39 -0.70 -1.04 -22.90
CA ASP A 39 0.77 -1.17 -22.82
C ASP A 39 1.19 -2.48 -22.16
N LEU A 40 0.46 -2.91 -21.11
CA LEU A 40 0.69 -4.21 -20.49
C LEU A 40 0.45 -5.34 -21.48
N ILE A 41 -0.69 -5.32 -22.18
CA ILE A 41 -1.03 -6.35 -23.17
C ILE A 41 0.02 -6.37 -24.28
N LEU A 42 0.44 -5.21 -24.78
CA LEU A 42 1.45 -5.11 -25.83
C LEU A 42 2.78 -5.73 -25.38
N ALA A 43 3.24 -5.37 -24.18
CA ALA A 43 4.47 -5.92 -23.61
C ALA A 43 4.39 -7.44 -23.42
N VAL A 44 3.29 -7.96 -22.85
CA VAL A 44 3.11 -9.41 -22.67
C VAL A 44 3.02 -10.11 -24.02
N SER A 45 2.28 -9.55 -24.99
CA SER A 45 2.12 -10.14 -26.32
C SER A 45 3.47 -10.32 -27.03
N SER A 46 4.41 -9.39 -26.85
CA SER A 46 5.76 -9.47 -27.41
C SER A 46 6.62 -10.61 -26.83
N CYS A 47 6.23 -11.14 -25.67
CA CYS A 47 6.89 -12.25 -24.98
C CYS A 47 6.14 -13.59 -25.12
N THR A 48 5.00 -13.62 -25.81
CA THR A 48 4.15 -14.82 -25.95
C THR A 48 3.93 -15.18 -27.41
N ASN A 49 3.73 -16.46 -27.71
CA ASN A 49 3.55 -16.92 -29.09
C ASN A 49 2.08 -16.99 -29.53
N SER A 50 1.14 -16.81 -28.59
CA SER A 50 -0.29 -16.91 -28.85
C SER A 50 -1.09 -15.92 -28.00
N SER A 51 -2.19 -15.41 -28.56
CA SER A 51 -3.15 -14.56 -27.84
C SER A 51 -3.72 -15.25 -26.59
N ARG A 52 -3.89 -16.57 -26.62
CA ARG A 52 -4.35 -17.34 -25.46
C ARG A 52 -3.35 -17.29 -24.31
N GLU A 53 -2.06 -17.40 -24.62
CA GLU A 53 -0.98 -17.27 -23.63
C GLU A 53 -0.94 -15.84 -23.09
N THR A 54 -1.05 -14.83 -23.96
CA THR A 54 -1.09 -13.42 -23.54
C THR A 54 -2.20 -13.18 -22.52
N VAL A 55 -3.43 -13.64 -22.80
CA VAL A 55 -4.58 -13.47 -21.89
C VAL A 55 -4.34 -14.21 -20.57
N ALA A 56 -3.85 -15.44 -20.62
CA ALA A 56 -3.55 -16.23 -19.41
C ALA A 56 -2.47 -15.55 -18.54
N THR A 57 -1.41 -15.03 -19.14
CA THR A 57 -0.35 -14.33 -18.41
C THR A 57 -0.82 -12.99 -17.84
N VAL A 58 -1.58 -12.20 -18.60
CA VAL A 58 -2.16 -10.94 -18.08
C VAL A 58 -3.10 -11.23 -16.91
N ALA A 59 -3.90 -12.29 -17.01
CA ALA A 59 -4.76 -12.75 -15.92
C ALA A 59 -3.95 -13.13 -14.67
N ASP A 60 -2.87 -13.89 -14.83
CA ASP A 60 -1.99 -14.29 -13.73
C ASP A 60 -1.32 -13.09 -13.06
N LEU A 61 -0.87 -12.09 -13.82
CA LEU A 61 -0.27 -10.86 -13.27
C LEU A 61 -1.27 -10.04 -12.44
N LEU A 62 -2.54 -10.05 -12.83
CA LEU A 62 -3.62 -9.39 -12.09
C LEU A 62 -4.01 -10.19 -10.84
N ALA A 63 -4.14 -11.51 -10.98
CA ALA A 63 -4.49 -12.40 -9.87
C ALA A 63 -3.40 -12.44 -8.79
N SER A 64 -2.13 -12.46 -9.19
CA SER A 64 -0.96 -12.42 -8.30
C SER A 64 -0.72 -11.04 -7.67
N GLY A 65 -1.41 -9.99 -8.12
CA GLY A 65 -1.24 -8.63 -7.63
C GLY A 65 0.07 -7.96 -8.04
N ARG A 66 0.83 -8.55 -8.98
CA ARG A 66 2.02 -7.93 -9.58
C ARG A 66 1.66 -6.66 -10.35
N VAL A 67 0.48 -6.64 -10.96
CA VAL A 67 -0.10 -5.45 -11.60
C VAL A 67 -1.40 -5.09 -10.90
N ARG A 68 -1.66 -3.78 -10.77
CA ARG A 68 -2.92 -3.25 -10.24
C ARG A 68 -3.59 -2.44 -11.32
N LEU A 69 -4.81 -2.86 -11.69
CA LEU A 69 -5.69 -2.06 -12.53
C LEU A 69 -6.39 -1.01 -11.67
N ASP A 70 -6.28 0.23 -12.10
CA ASP A 70 -6.99 1.39 -11.55
C ASP A 70 -7.96 1.86 -12.61
N ASP A 71 -9.25 1.80 -12.30
CA ASP A 71 -10.32 2.36 -13.11
C ASP A 71 -10.85 3.60 -12.40
N ASN A 72 -10.36 4.77 -12.79
CA ASN A 72 -10.80 6.07 -12.29
C ASN A 72 -10.85 6.16 -10.74
N GLY A 73 -9.88 5.56 -10.05
CA GLY A 73 -9.79 5.53 -8.58
C GLY A 73 -10.41 4.30 -7.92
N ARG A 74 -11.00 3.37 -8.68
CA ARG A 74 -11.48 2.08 -8.21
C ARG A 74 -10.51 0.98 -8.62
N TYR A 75 -9.97 0.24 -7.65
CA TYR A 75 -9.15 -0.93 -7.95
C TYR A 75 -10.04 -2.09 -8.42
N LEU A 76 -9.85 -2.51 -9.67
CA LEU A 76 -10.62 -3.63 -10.22
C LEU A 76 -9.91 -4.95 -9.90
N ARG A 77 -10.64 -5.89 -9.30
CA ARG A 77 -10.22 -7.30 -9.21
C ARG A 77 -10.71 -8.01 -10.46
N ALA A 78 -9.79 -8.34 -11.36
CA ALA A 78 -10.12 -9.15 -12.53
C ALA A 78 -10.27 -10.63 -12.11
N ARG A 79 -11.39 -11.25 -12.50
CA ARG A 79 -11.56 -12.71 -12.51
C ARG A 79 -11.65 -13.12 -13.96
N VAL A 80 -10.90 -14.15 -14.35
CA VAL A 80 -11.00 -14.74 -15.70
C VAL A 80 -11.89 -15.97 -15.61
N CYS A 81 -12.85 -16.05 -16.53
CA CYS A 81 -13.76 -17.16 -16.72
C CYS A 81 -13.40 -17.90 -18.00
#